data_AF-A0A1S9PCY0-F1
#
_entry.id   AF-A0A1S9PCY0-F1
#
_cell.length_a   1.000
_cell.length_b   1.000
_cell.length_c   1.000
_cell.angle_alpha   90.00
_cell.angle_beta   90.00
_cell.angle_gamma   90.00
#
_symmetry.space_group_name_H-M   'P 1'
#
loop_
_entity.id
_entity.type
_entity.pdbx_description
1 polymer ?
#
loop_
_entity_poly.entity_id
_entity_poly.type
_entity_poly.pdbx_seq_one_letter_code
_entity_poly.pdbx_strand_id
1 'polypeptide(L)' 'MIAYGCLLITAIVLFVLKEWQYGFAMLGISLVAMPGNHNKFTERPLWQRTWFVLHFVVLLGAMLYQILSKL' A
#
# COMPACT_ATOMS: atom_id res chain seq x y z
N MET A 1 -7.45 -11.04 5.74
CA MET A 1 -8.20 -9.83 5.33
C MET A 1 -8.19 -8.76 6.41
N ILE A 2 -8.38 -9.12 7.69
CA ILE A 2 -8.39 -8.17 8.81
C ILE A 2 -7.09 -7.36 8.90
N ALA A 3 -5.93 -8.01 8.88
CA ALA A 3 -4.63 -7.31 8.95
C ALA A 3 -4.43 -6.28 7.83
N TYR A 4 -4.81 -6.63 6.60
CA TYR A 4 -4.75 -5.73 5.45
C TYR A 4 -5.65 -4.50 5.61
N GLY A 5 -6.90 -4.71 6.04
CA GLY A 5 -7.85 -3.63 6.32
C GLY A 5 -7.35 -2.71 7.44
N CYS A 6 -6.82 -3.29 8.53
CA CYS A 6 -6.22 -2.52 9.62
C CYS A 6 -5.04 -1.67 9.14
N LEU A 7 -4.12 -2.23 8.33
CA LEU A 7 -2.97 -1.50 7.80
C LEU A 7 -3.38 -0.35 6.88
N LEU A 8 -4.40 -0.56 6.04
CA LEU A 8 -4.97 0.50 5.21
C LEU A 8 -5.60 1.62 6.04
N ILE A 9 -6.42 1.26 7.04
CA ILE A 9 -7.06 2.25 7.93
C ILE A 9 -5.99 3.03 8.69
N THR A 10 -4.98 2.36 9.24
CA THR A 10 -3.86 2.99 9.92
C THR A 10 -3.10 3.93 8.98
N ALA A 11 -2.86 3.54 7.73
CA ALA A 11 -2.23 4.42 6.73
C ALA A 11 -3.06 5.68 6.49
N ILE A 12 -4.38 5.55 6.34
CA ILE A 12 -5.30 6.69 6.17
C ILE A 12 -5.25 7.61 7.40
N VAL A 13 -5.32 7.06 8.61
CA VAL A 13 -5.24 7.84 9.85
C VAL A 13 -3.92 8.62 9.91
N LEU A 14 -2.79 7.98 9.59
CA LEU A 14 -1.49 8.64 9.59
C LEU A 14 -1.41 9.75 8.53
N PHE A 15 -2.03 9.59 7.36
CA PHE A 15 -2.14 10.68 6.39
C PHE A 15 -2.98 11.85 6.90
N VAL A 16 -4.09 11.58 7.59
CA VAL A 16 -4.91 12.63 8.22
C VAL A 16 -4.12 13.38 9.29
N LEU A 17 -3.30 12.68 10.07
CA LEU A 17 -2.39 13.25 11.06
C LEU A 17 -1.16 13.95 10.43
N LYS A 18 -1.04 13.95 9.10
CA LYS A 18 0.11 14.48 8.34
C LYS A 18 1.44 13.78 8.63
N GLU A 19 1.37 12.57 9.18
CA GLU A 19 2.49 11.69 9.44
C GLU A 19 2.85 10.90 8.17
N TRP A 20 3.24 11.62 7.11
CA TRP A 20 3.34 11.10 5.75
C TRP A 20 4.29 9.90 5.62
N GLN A 21 5.44 9.94 6.30
CA GLN A 21 6.42 8.86 6.27
C GLN A 21 5.84 7.54 6.81
N TYR A 22 5.18 7.61 7.97
CA TYR A 22 4.55 6.45 8.58
C TYR A 22 3.33 5.98 7.77
N GLY A 23 2.56 6.91 7.18
CA GLY A 23 1.46 6.57 6.27
C GLY A 23 1.93 5.80 5.03
N PHE A 24 3.01 6.24 4.38
CA PHE A 24 3.60 5.52 3.24
C PHE A 24 4.19 4.17 3.65
N ALA A 25 4.84 4.09 4.81
CA ALA A 25 5.32 2.83 5.35
C ALA A 25 4.17 1.83 5.57
N MET A 26 3.05 2.28 6.14
CA MET A 26 1.87 1.43 6.37
C MET A 26 1.20 1.00 5.05
N LEU A 27 1.12 1.88 4.04
CA LEU A 27 0.71 1.47 2.68
C LEU A 27 1.62 0.37 2.11
N GLY A 28 2.95 0.53 2.23
CA GLY A 28 3.91 -0.48 1.79
C GLY A 28 3.78 -1.82 2.49
N ILE A 29 3.61 -1.80 3.82
CA ILE A 29 3.39 -3.04 4.59
C ILE A 29 2.05 -3.69 4.20
N SER A 30 1.02 -2.89 3.90
CA SER A 30 -0.28 -3.41 3.46
C SER A 30 -0.18 -4.18 2.13
N LEU A 31 0.68 -3.76 1.20
CA LEU A 31 0.94 -4.48 -0.06
C LEU A 31 1.47 -5.90 0.18
N VAL A 32 2.32 -6.08 1.20
CA VAL A 32 2.87 -7.39 1.59
C VAL A 32 1.82 -8.23 2.34
N ALA A 33 1.04 -7.59 3.20
CA ALA A 33 -0.02 -8.22 3.99
C ALA A 33 -1.32 -8.51 3.18
N MET A 34 -1.28 -8.34 1.86
CA MET A 34 -2.44 -8.47 1.00
C MET A 34 -3.00 -9.91 1.05
N PRO A 35 -4.28 -10.08 1.41
CA PRO A 35 -4.85 -11.39 1.70
C PRO A 35 -5.05 -12.19 0.41
N GLY A 36 -4.50 -13.39 0.35
CA GLY A 36 -4.75 -14.34 -0.73
C GLY A 36 -3.90 -15.59 -0.53
N ASN A 37 -4.49 -16.77 -0.68
CA ASN A 37 -3.78 -18.03 -0.52
C ASN A 37 -3.00 -18.42 -1.80
N HIS A 38 -2.70 -17.44 -2.65
CA HIS A 38 -2.09 -17.62 -3.96
C HIS A 38 -0.60 -17.35 -3.84
N ASN A 39 0.20 -18.42 -3.88
CA ASN A 39 1.65 -18.33 -3.82
C ASN A 39 2.22 -17.65 -5.08
N LYS A 40 1.53 -17.76 -6.22
CA LYS A 40 1.91 -17.09 -7.47
C LYS A 40 1.02 -15.90 -7.76
N PHE A 41 1.62 -14.84 -8.30
CA PHE A 41 0.88 -13.66 -8.74
C PHE A 41 -0.13 -13.99 -9.85
N THR A 42 0.20 -14.92 -10.74
CA THR A 42 -0.64 -15.35 -11.87
C THR A 42 -1.90 -16.11 -11.46
N GLU A 43 -1.90 -16.74 -10.28
CA GLU A 43 -3.04 -17.47 -9.72
C GLU A 43 -4.08 -16.54 -9.09
N ARG A 44 -3.71 -15.28 -8.83
CA ARG A 44 -4.62 -14.31 -8.20
C ARG A 44 -5.74 -13.90 -9.17
N PRO A 45 -6.98 -13.71 -8.67
CA PRO A 45 -8.05 -13.10 -9.45
C PRO A 45 -7.61 -11.79 -10.11
N LEU A 46 -8.16 -11.48 -11.29
CA LEU A 46 -7.81 -10.27 -12.03
C LEU A 46 -7.97 -9.00 -11.17
N TRP A 47 -9.09 -8.87 -10.46
CA TRP A 47 -9.35 -7.74 -9.57
C TRP A 47 -8.25 -7.57 -8.50
N GLN A 48 -7.74 -8.69 -7.97
CA GLN A 48 -6.71 -8.69 -6.94
C GLN A 48 -5.34 -8.28 -7.52
N ARG A 49 -5.03 -8.71 -8.74
CA ARG A 49 -3.82 -8.29 -9.46
C ARG A 49 -3.87 -6.81 -9.82
N THR A 50 -4.97 -6.34 -10.38
CA THR A 50 -5.16 -4.93 -10.75
C THR A 50 -5.05 -4.03 -9.52
N TRP A 51 -5.68 -4.42 -8.41
CA TRP A 51 -5.58 -3.67 -7.16
C TRP A 51 -4.14 -3.60 -6.64
N PHE A 52 -3.40 -4.71 -6.68
CA PHE A 52 -1.98 -4.73 -6.29
C PHE A 52 -1.14 -3.76 -7.12
N VAL A 53 -1.31 -3.77 -8.45
CA VAL A 53 -0.58 -2.87 -9.36
C VAL A 53 -0.93 -1.41 -9.08
N LEU A 54 -2.21 -1.08 -8.94
CA LEU A 54 -2.66 0.28 -8.61
C LEU A 54 -2.06 0.76 -7.29
N HIS A 55 -2.14 -0.07 -6.24
CA HIS A 55 -1.62 0.25 -4.93
C HIS A 55 -0.09 0.46 -4.98
N PHE A 56 0.63 -0.39 -5.72
CA PHE A 56 2.07 -0.25 -5.93
C PHE A 56 2.45 1.05 -6.66
N VAL A 57 1.71 1.42 -7.70
CA VAL A 57 1.93 2.68 -8.44
C VAL A 57 1.70 3.90 -7.54
N VAL A 58 0.61 3.89 -6.74
CA VAL A 58 0.33 4.97 -5.78
C VAL A 58 1.45 5.11 -4.76
N LEU A 59 1.92 3.99 -4.20
CA LEU A 59 3.01 4.00 -3.24
C LEU A 59 4.31 4.54 -3.86
N LEU A 60 4.69 4.06 -5.05
CA LEU A 60 5.88 4.53 -5.76
C LEU A 60 5.80 6.03 -6.06
N GLY A 61 4.67 6.50 -6.59
CA GLY A 61 4.47 7.92 -6.86
C GLY A 61 4.61 8.77 -5.60
N ALA A 62 4.07 8.30 -4.48
CA ALA A 62 4.14 9.01 -3.22
C ALA A 62 5.54 9.03 -2.60
N MET A 63 6.29 7.91 -2.68
CA MET A 63 7.69 7.86 -2.26
C MET A 63 8.56 8.77 -3.13
N LEU A 64 8.38 8.76 -4.46
CA LEU A 64 9.08 9.64 -5.38
C LEU A 64 8.79 11.11 -5.08
N TYR A 65 7.53 11.48 -4.88
CA TYR A 65 7.14 12.83 -4.47
C TYR A 65 7.84 13.24 -3.18
N GLN A 66 7.86 12.36 -2.17
CA GLN A 66 8.51 12.64 -0.89
C GLN A 66 10.02 12.86 -1.04
N ILE A 67 10.70 12.06 -1.87
CA ILE A 67 12.13 12.22 -2.16
C ILE A 67 12.39 13.54 -2.89
N LEU A 68 11.64 13.82 -3.96
CA LEU A 68 11.81 15.03 -4.78
C LEU A 68 11.46 16.31 -4.01
N SER A 69 10.45 16.28 -3.13
CA SER A 69 10.04 17.42 -2.31
C SER A 69 11.07 17.81 -1.23
N LYS A 70 12.01 16.91 -0.93
CA LYS A 70 13.07 17.10 0.07
C LYS A 70 14.45 17.32 -0.56
N LEU A 71 14.51 17.35 -1.90
CA LEU A 71 15.69 17.66 -2.69
C LEU A 71 15.74 19.17 -2.97
#